data_AF-S0IUD7-F1
#
_entry.id   AF-S0IUD7-F1
#
_cell.length_a   1.000
_cell.length_b   1.000
_cell.length_c   1.000
_cell.angle_alpha   90.00
_cell.angle_beta   90.00
_cell.angle_gamma   90.00
#
_symmetry.space_group_name_H-M   'P 1'
#
loop_
_entity.id
_entity.type
_entity.pdbx_description
1 polymer ?
#
loop_
_entity_poly.entity_id
_entity_poly.type
_entity_poly.pdbx_seq_one_letter_code
_entity_poly.pdbx_strand_id
1 'polypeptide(L)' 'MADYKILYYEIYEFPQCPTDSGRYYGKTPVLEQAETVIRNAKENGKLLFMKAVCSDGKKRFMFGL' A
#
# COMPACT_ATOMS: atom_id res chain seq x y z
N MET A 1 5.06 -17.97 14.07
CA MET A 1 4.82 -16.62 13.49
C MET A 1 6.15 -16.13 12.96
N ALA A 2 6.24 -15.75 11.69
CA ALA A 2 7.49 -15.18 11.18
C ALA A 2 7.76 -13.87 11.92
N ASP A 3 8.91 -13.79 12.59
CA ASP A 3 9.36 -12.62 13.33
C ASP A 3 9.77 -11.53 12.32
N TYR A 4 8.79 -10.78 11.84
CA TYR A 4 9.04 -9.64 10.98
C TYR A 4 8.35 -8.41 11.54
N LYS A 5 9.07 -7.29 11.49
CA LYS A 5 8.54 -5.98 11.83
C LYS A 5 8.12 -5.28 10.56
N ILE A 6 6.97 -4.62 10.58
CA ILE A 6 6.60 -3.70 9.49
C ILE A 6 7.45 -2.45 9.65
N LEU A 7 8.19 -2.10 8.58
CA LEU A 7 9.05 -0.92 8.55
C LEU A 7 8.27 0.30 8.08
N TYR A 8 7.52 0.15 6.97
CA TYR A 8 6.69 1.18 6.38
C TYR A 8 5.70 0.58 5.39
N TYR A 9 4.74 1.39 4.96
CA TYR A 9 3.71 1.06 4.00
C TYR A 9 3.99 1.83 2.70
N GLU A 10 4.05 1.12 1.60
CA GLU A 10 4.10 1.71 0.26
C GLU A 10 2.70 1.71 -0.34
N ILE A 11 2.32 2.82 -0.97
CA ILE A 11 1.02 3.05 -1.59
C ILE A 11 1.25 3.09 -3.10
N TYR A 12 0.35 2.45 -3.83
CA TYR A 12 0.38 2.29 -5.27
C TYR A 12 -0.98 2.62 -5.86
N GLU A 13 -0.99 3.19 -7.06
CA GLU A 13 -2.18 3.29 -7.89
C GLU A 13 -2.49 1.93 -8.51
N PHE A 14 -3.78 1.56 -8.52
CA PHE A 14 -4.20 0.34 -9.21
C PHE A 14 -3.84 0.43 -10.69
N PRO A 15 -3.24 -0.64 -11.26
CA PRO A 15 -2.91 -0.66 -12.67
C PRO A 15 -4.18 -0.55 -13.51
N GLN A 16 -4.19 0.36 -14.49
CA GLN A 16 -5.28 0.47 -15.46
C GLN A 16 -5.19 -0.58 -16.58
N CYS A 17 -4.02 -1.21 -16.73
CA CYS A 17 -3.76 -2.26 -17.70
C CYS A 17 -3.22 -3.51 -16.97
N PRO A 18 -3.64 -4.73 -17.36
CA PRO A 18 -3.21 -5.97 -16.70
C PRO A 18 -1.70 -6.26 -16.83
N THR A 19 -0.99 -5.57 -17.72
CA THR A 19 0.46 -5.63 -17.88
C THR A 19 1.21 -4.71 -16.92
N ASP A 20 0.51 -3.81 -16.21
CA ASP A 20 1.09 -2.86 -15.28
C ASP A 20 1.05 -3.42 -13.84
N SER A 21 2.11 -3.18 -13.07
CA SER A 21 2.24 -3.69 -11.70
C SER A 21 1.71 -2.73 -10.63
N GLY A 22 1.00 -1.68 -11.06
CA GLY A 22 0.60 -0.54 -10.24
C GLY A 22 1.70 0.50 -10.17
N ARG A 23 1.32 1.78 -10.19
CA ARG A 23 2.26 2.91 -10.17
C ARG A 23 2.56 3.31 -8.73
N TYR A 24 3.84 3.50 -8.39
CA TYR A 24 4.21 3.98 -7.06
C TYR A 24 3.65 5.38 -6.79
N TYR A 25 2.90 5.53 -5.71
CA TYR A 25 2.25 6.78 -5.29
C TYR A 25 3.00 7.45 -4.14
N GLY A 26 3.44 6.66 -3.16
CA GLY A 26 4.14 7.18 -1.99
C GLY A 26 4.40 6.13 -0.93
N LYS A 27 4.93 6.54 0.22
CA LYS A 27 5.09 5.67 1.39
C LYS A 27 4.91 6.43 2.70
N THR A 28 4.49 5.73 3.74
CA THR A 28 4.43 6.26 5.10
C THR A 28 4.78 5.16 6.10
N PRO A 29 5.49 5.46 7.21
CA PRO A 29 5.69 4.51 8.29
C PRO A 29 4.43 4.24 9.14
N VAL A 30 3.37 5.05 9.00
CA VAL A 30 2.17 4.99 9.85
C VAL A 30 1.00 4.37 9.09
N LEU A 31 0.40 3.30 9.64
CA LEU A 31 -0.72 2.59 9.00
C LEU A 31 -1.93 3.49 8.77
N GLU A 32 -2.39 4.19 9.81
CA GLU A 32 -3.57 5.06 9.75
C GLU A 32 -3.44 6.16 8.68
N GLN A 33 -2.21 6.66 8.46
CA GLN A 33 -1.94 7.62 7.39
C GLN A 33 -2.10 6.97 6.01
N ALA A 34 -1.59 5.75 5.83
CA ALA A 34 -1.73 5.03 4.56
C ALA A 34 -3.20 4.73 4.26
N GLU A 35 -3.96 4.29 5.26
CA GLU A 35 -5.41 4.06 5.14
C GLU A 35 -6.18 5.34 4.83
N THR A 36 -5.83 6.46 5.48
CA THR A 36 -6.43 7.77 5.20
C THR A 36 -6.18 8.20 3.76
N VAL A 37 -4.96 8.02 3.24
CA VAL A 37 -4.63 8.35 1.84
C VAL A 37 -5.44 7.48 0.87
N ILE A 38 -5.55 6.17 1.12
CA ILE A 38 -6.33 5.26 0.28
C ILE A 38 -7.82 5.62 0.31
N ARG A 39 -8.38 5.89 1.48
CA ARG A 39 -9.78 6.29 1.67
C ARG A 39 -10.10 7.58 0.93
N ASN A 40 -9.30 8.63 1.15
CA ASN A 40 -9.46 9.91 0.46
C ASN A 40 -9.35 9.73 -1.06
N ALA A 41 -8.42 8.92 -1.55
CA ALA A 41 -8.28 8.65 -2.97
C ALA A 41 -9.53 7.96 -3.54
N LYS A 42 -10.07 6.97 -2.83
CA LYS A 42 -11.31 6.25 -3.20
C LYS A 42 -12.50 7.20 -3.30
N GLU A 43 -12.65 8.11 -2.35
CA GLU A 43 -13.69 9.15 -2.36
C GLU A 43 -13.53 10.12 -3.56
N ASN A 44 -12.30 10.33 -4.02
CA ASN A 44 -11.99 11.12 -5.22
C ASN A 44 -11.96 10.29 -6.53
N GLY A 45 -12.48 9.06 -6.51
CA GLY A 45 -12.57 8.19 -7.69
C GLY A 45 -11.25 7.54 -8.13
N LYS A 46 -10.20 7.60 -7.32
CA LYS A 46 -8.93 6.91 -7.55
C LYS A 46 -8.84 5.62 -6.74
N LEU A 47 -8.45 4.53 -7.38
CA LEU A 47 -8.20 3.27 -6.71
C LEU A 47 -6.72 3.16 -6.34
N LEU A 48 -6.43 3.16 -5.04
CA LEU A 48 -5.09 2.91 -4.49
C LEU A 48 -5.08 1.60 -3.71
N PHE A 49 -3.91 0.95 -3.63
CA PHE A 49 -3.64 -0.17 -2.73
C PHE A 49 -2.32 0.04 -1.99
N MET A 50 -2.11 -0.68 -0.89
CA MET A 50 -0.86 -0.61 -0.14
C MET A 50 -0.19 -1.98 0.07
N LYS A 51 1.13 -1.94 0.21
CA LYS A 51 1.96 -3.08 0.59
C LYS A 51 2.76 -2.72 1.84
N ALA A 52 2.73 -3.59 2.84
CA ALA A 52 3.60 -3.49 4.00
C ALA A 52 5.00 -4.00 3.61
N VAL A 53 6.02 -3.16 3.83
CA VAL A 53 7.42 -3.54 3.69
C VAL A 53 7.92 -4.01 5.05
N CYS A 54 8.42 -5.24 5.08
CA CYS A 54 8.79 -5.92 6.30
C CYS A 54 10.31 -6.05 6.45
N SER A 55 10.78 -6.20 7.68
CA SER A 55 12.21 -6.33 8.01
C SER A 55 12.90 -7.53 7.36
N ASP A 56 12.14 -8.53 6.92
CA ASP A 56 12.61 -9.69 6.18
C ASP A 56 12.79 -9.44 4.66
N GLY A 57 12.66 -8.18 4.24
CA GLY A 57 12.79 -7.77 2.83
C GLY A 57 11.57 -8.11 1.96
N LYS A 58 10.55 -8.76 2.53
CA LYS A 58 9.33 -9.11 1.79
C LYS A 58 8.33 -7.96 1.83
N LYS A 59 7.61 -7.79 0.72
CA LYS A 59 6.45 -6.90 0.62
C LYS A 59 5.19 -7.74 0.69
N ARG A 60 4.29 -7.42 1.60
CA ARG A 60 3.03 -8.14 1.81
C ARG A 60 1.86 -7.24 1.44
N PHE A 61 0.97 -7.72 0.58
CA PHE A 61 -0.28 -6.99 0.29
C PHE A 61 -1.09 -6.88 1.58
N MET A 62 -1.51 -5.65 1.88
CA MET A 62 -2.45 -5.40 2.96
C MET A 62 -3.78 -5.06 2.31
N PHE A 63 -4.77 -5.93 2.47
CA PHE A 63 -6.16 -5.59 2.19
C PHE A 63 -6.65 -4.72 3.35
N GLY A 64 -6.68 -3.40 3.15
CA GLY A 64 -7.40 -2.48 4.02
C GLY A 64 -8.86 -2.40 3.58
N LEU A 65 -9.78 -2.49 4.55
CA LEU A 65 -11.26 -2.55 4.45
C LEU A 65 -11.92 -1.61 3.43
#